data_AF-A0A537HXW1-F1
#
_entry.id   AF-A0A537HXW1-F1
#
_cell.length_a   1.000
_cell.length_b   1.000
_cell.length_c   1.000
_cell.angle_alpha   90.00
_cell.angle_beta   90.00
_cell.angle_gamma   90.00
#
_symmetry.space_group_name_H-M   'P 1'
#
loop_
_entity.id
_entity.type
_entity.pdbx_description
1 polymer ?
#
loop_
_entity_poly.entity_id
_entity_poly.type
_entity_poly.pdbx_seq_one_letter_code
_entity_poly.pdbx_strand_id
1 'polypeptide(L)'
;MVKVNHYRVVARFARLFPDPAVFEDQDHLVERYLTQSGLLREKASYLYQNEDEIIPVDDSGKPAVASGTASFRFQGKNIIAEFMPNASLAVEYYDFGTGLSPEDHARMWKKQHIGEMAFQVRDFAHETRTLNVTNISELYEIMKKQGQATSLSSIELATMPEDLFRVTVAYLKSQLRESAGEDALEVEVYAARDLSASERSSLEKRLTRESTGSTVYVILSKPSQLMKIETR
;
A
#
# COMPACT_ATOMS: atom_id res chain seq x y z
N MET A 1 13.45 -10.48 -12.77
CA MET A 1 13.79 -9.61 -11.62
C MET A 1 13.28 -8.23 -11.93
N VAL A 2 12.58 -7.60 -10.98
CA VAL A 2 12.01 -6.25 -11.16
C VAL A 2 12.60 -5.33 -10.11
N LYS A 3 12.87 -4.08 -10.49
CA LYS A 3 13.33 -3.05 -9.56
C LYS A 3 12.13 -2.24 -9.08
N VAL A 4 12.01 -2.08 -7.76
CA VAL A 4 11.00 -1.25 -7.12
C VAL A 4 11.68 -0.20 -6.26
N ASN A 5 11.08 0.98 -6.14
CA ASN A 5 11.62 2.02 -5.28
C ASN A 5 10.96 1.93 -3.91
N HIS A 6 11.78 2.04 -2.87
CA HIS A 6 11.36 2.11 -1.48
C HIS A 6 11.73 3.47 -0.93
N TYR A 7 10.82 4.07 -0.17
CA TYR A 7 10.95 5.40 0.40
C TYR A 7 10.63 5.35 1.88
N ARG A 8 11.38 6.12 2.66
CA ARG A 8 11.12 6.38 4.06
C ARG A 8 11.11 7.88 4.31
N VAL A 9 10.04 8.39 4.90
CA VAL A 9 9.87 9.82 5.18
C VAL A 9 9.57 10.03 6.65
N VAL A 10 10.32 10.94 7.28
CA VAL A 10 10.07 11.36 8.67
C VAL A 10 9.51 12.77 8.67
N ALA A 11 8.22 12.89 8.98
CA ALA A 11 7.48 14.15 9.07
C ALA A 11 7.39 14.61 10.52
N ARG A 12 8.00 15.75 10.87
CA ARG A 12 7.92 16.33 12.22
C ARG A 12 6.89 17.43 12.30
N PHE A 13 5.98 17.29 13.24
CA PHE A 13 4.95 18.26 13.56
C PHE A 13 5.36 19.02 14.82
N ALA A 14 5.30 20.36 14.78
CA ALA A 14 5.47 21.14 16.01
C ALA A 14 4.33 20.84 17.00
N ARG A 15 3.12 20.62 16.46
CA ARG A 15 1.92 20.18 17.18
C ARG A 15 1.21 19.16 16.31
N LEU A 16 1.24 17.89 16.71
CA LEU A 16 0.46 16.83 16.05
C LEU A 16 -0.88 16.70 16.76
N PHE A 17 -1.94 17.11 16.08
CA PHE A 17 -3.31 16.97 16.56
C PHE A 17 -3.87 15.61 16.13
N PRO A 18 -4.88 15.07 16.84
CA PRO A 18 -5.57 13.84 16.45
C PRO A 18 -6.49 14.09 15.23
N ASP A 19 -5.91 14.47 14.09
CA ASP A 19 -6.63 14.73 12.84
C ASP A 19 -6.91 13.41 12.11
N PRO A 20 -8.19 13.13 11.76
CA PRO A 20 -8.57 12.03 10.88
C PRO A 20 -7.72 11.85 9.63
N ALA A 21 -7.23 12.95 9.03
CA ALA A 21 -6.37 12.89 7.84
C ALA A 21 -5.09 12.09 8.05
N VAL A 22 -4.61 11.99 9.30
CA VAL A 22 -3.46 11.19 9.71
C VAL A 22 -3.86 9.87 10.34
N PHE A 23 -4.91 9.82 11.18
CA PHE A 23 -5.14 8.68 12.07
C PHE A 23 -6.29 7.72 11.70
N GLU A 24 -7.29 8.14 10.90
CA GLU A 24 -8.46 7.26 10.62
C GLU A 24 -8.20 6.19 9.56
N ASP A 25 -7.25 6.44 8.65
CA ASP A 25 -6.92 5.52 7.56
C ASP A 25 -5.40 5.58 7.34
N GLN A 26 -4.66 5.02 8.29
CA GLN A 26 -3.20 5.10 8.27
C GLN A 26 -2.61 4.35 7.08
N ASP A 27 -3.20 3.22 6.69
CA ASP A 27 -2.70 2.33 5.63
C ASP A 27 -2.64 3.02 4.25
N HIS A 28 -3.51 4.00 4.00
CA HIS A 28 -3.53 4.76 2.74
C HIS A 28 -3.00 6.20 2.90
N LEU A 29 -2.31 6.51 4.00
CA LEU A 29 -1.82 7.87 4.28
C LEU A 29 -0.94 8.41 3.16
N VAL A 30 0.04 7.63 2.70
CA VAL A 30 0.94 8.03 1.61
C VAL A 30 0.17 8.24 0.30
N GLU A 31 -0.75 7.32 -0.04
CA GLU A 31 -1.56 7.42 -1.25
C GLU A 31 -2.36 8.73 -1.27
N ARG A 32 -3.07 9.01 -0.16
CA ARG A 32 -3.85 10.25 0.00
C ARG A 32 -2.95 11.47 -0.07
N TYR A 33 -1.84 11.47 0.65
CA TYR A 33 -0.91 12.60 0.70
C TYR A 33 -0.32 12.92 -0.68
N LEU A 34 0.19 11.91 -1.39
CA LEU A 34 0.81 12.11 -2.70
C LEU A 34 -0.23 12.53 -3.74
N THR A 35 -1.45 11.98 -3.69
CA THR A 35 -2.57 12.39 -4.56
C THR A 35 -2.96 13.86 -4.30
N GLN A 36 -3.13 14.26 -3.04
CA GLN A 36 -3.34 15.66 -2.66
C GLN A 36 -2.16 16.55 -3.10
N SER A 37 -0.96 15.98 -3.10
CA SER A 37 0.28 16.64 -3.53
C SER A 37 0.49 16.63 -5.04
N GLY A 38 -0.46 16.14 -5.83
CA GLY A 38 -0.47 16.25 -7.29
C GLY A 38 -0.11 14.97 -8.05
N LEU A 39 -0.01 13.82 -7.38
CA LEU A 39 -0.03 12.53 -8.05
C LEU A 39 -1.41 12.30 -8.68
N LEU A 40 -1.44 11.81 -9.92
CA LEU A 40 -2.67 11.43 -10.60
C LEU A 40 -3.34 10.26 -9.88
N ARG A 41 -4.67 10.31 -9.71
CA ARG A 41 -5.41 9.31 -8.94
C ARG A 41 -5.28 7.91 -9.53
N GLU A 42 -5.21 7.78 -10.86
CA GLU A 42 -4.97 6.50 -11.53
C GLU A 42 -3.58 5.92 -11.27
N LYS A 43 -2.62 6.72 -10.81
CA LYS A 43 -1.27 6.26 -10.44
C LYS A 43 -1.14 5.88 -8.97
N ALA A 44 -2.14 6.20 -8.14
CA ALA A 44 -2.08 5.91 -6.71
C ALA A 44 -2.00 4.39 -6.42
N SER A 45 -2.58 3.54 -7.28
CA SER A 45 -2.54 2.08 -7.16
C SER A 45 -1.16 1.43 -7.36
N TYR A 46 -0.14 2.19 -7.77
CA TYR A 46 1.26 1.73 -7.80
C TYR A 46 2.00 1.98 -6.49
N LEU A 47 1.38 2.70 -5.56
CA LEU A 47 1.93 2.91 -4.23
C LEU A 47 1.47 1.78 -3.32
N TYR A 48 2.39 1.34 -2.47
CA TYR A 48 2.09 0.40 -1.40
C TYR A 48 2.77 0.87 -0.13
N GLN A 49 2.00 1.14 0.92
CA GLN A 49 2.50 1.43 2.25
C GLN A 49 2.41 0.14 3.07
N ASN A 50 3.38 -0.10 3.96
CA ASN A 50 3.22 -1.17 4.92
C ASN A 50 2.03 -0.86 5.85
N GLU A 51 1.26 -1.90 6.18
CA GLU A 51 0.08 -1.86 7.05
C GLU A 51 0.46 -1.90 8.55
N ASP A 52 1.72 -1.60 8.87
CA ASP A 52 2.16 -1.49 10.26
C ASP A 52 1.60 -0.20 10.86
N GLU A 53 1.12 -0.27 12.10
CA GLU A 53 0.57 0.89 12.80
C GLU A 53 1.60 2.02 12.85
N ILE A 54 1.19 3.20 12.40
CA ILE A 54 2.07 4.37 12.40
C ILE A 54 1.95 5.05 13.76
N ILE A 55 2.95 4.80 14.62
CA ILE A 55 3.03 5.35 15.97
C ILE A 55 3.91 6.63 15.94
N PRO A 56 3.34 7.82 16.24
CA PRO A 56 4.15 9.03 16.38
C PRO A 56 5.12 8.94 17.56
N VAL A 57 6.34 9.44 17.37
CA VAL A 57 7.38 9.46 18.41
C VAL A 57 7.81 10.89 18.75
N ASP A 58 8.23 11.13 19.98
CA ASP A 58 8.83 12.39 20.39
C ASP A 58 10.29 12.53 19.88
N ASP A 59 10.91 13.67 20.14
CA ASP A 59 12.31 13.94 19.74
C ASP A 59 13.33 12.97 20.42
N SER A 60 12.91 12.17 21.43
CA SER A 60 13.72 11.12 22.07
C SER A 60 13.47 9.71 21.51
N GLY A 61 12.56 9.57 20.55
CA GLY A 61 12.18 8.30 19.93
C GLY A 61 11.19 7.47 20.74
N LYS A 62 10.57 8.04 21.79
CA LYS A 62 9.53 7.38 22.58
C LYS A 62 8.15 7.70 22.02
N PRO A 63 7.13 6.85 22.22
CA PRO A 63 5.76 7.18 21.81
C PRO A 63 5.35 8.57 22.29
N ALA A 64 4.89 9.41 21.36
CA ALA A 64 4.51 10.77 21.67
C ALA A 64 3.25 10.79 22.54
N VAL A 65 3.21 11.71 23.51
CA VAL A 65 2.09 11.84 24.45
C VAL A 65 1.49 13.24 24.36
N ALA A 66 0.16 13.29 24.33
CA ALA A 66 -0.57 14.54 24.40
C ALA A 66 -0.25 15.27 25.72
N SER A 67 0.19 16.51 25.62
CA SER A 67 0.66 17.28 26.80
C SER A 67 0.31 18.77 26.74
N GLY A 68 -0.53 19.18 25.80
CA GLY A 68 -1.04 20.54 25.72
C GLY A 68 -2.31 20.63 24.89
N THR A 69 -3.00 21.76 25.00
CA THR A 69 -4.15 22.10 24.16
C THR A 69 -3.84 23.36 23.35
N ALA A 70 -4.33 23.39 22.11
CA ALA A 70 -4.17 24.55 21.24
C ALA A 70 -5.36 24.69 20.30
N SER A 71 -5.55 25.90 19.77
CA SER A 71 -6.47 26.12 18.66
C SER A 71 -5.95 25.40 17.41
N PHE A 72 -6.81 24.62 16.78
CA PHE A 72 -6.57 23.89 15.54
C PHE A 72 -7.71 24.16 14.55
N ARG A 73 -7.38 24.30 13.26
CA ARG A 73 -8.36 24.48 12.20
C ARG A 73 -8.76 23.11 11.67
N PHE A 74 -9.99 22.71 11.92
CA PHE A 74 -10.55 21.45 11.43
C PHE A 74 -11.77 21.73 10.56
N GLN A 75 -11.74 21.28 9.30
CA GLN A 75 -12.82 21.48 8.32
C GLN A 75 -13.32 22.94 8.24
N GLY A 76 -12.37 23.89 8.25
CA GLY A 76 -12.66 25.32 8.19
C GLY A 76 -13.14 25.97 9.49
N LYS A 77 -13.27 25.22 10.59
CA LYS A 77 -13.64 25.75 11.91
C LYS A 77 -12.45 25.67 12.87
N ASN A 78 -12.32 26.67 13.75
CA ASN A 78 -11.34 26.61 14.83
C ASN A 78 -11.93 25.85 16.02
N ILE A 79 -11.21 24.84 16.48
CA ILE A 79 -11.53 24.05 17.68
C ILE A 79 -10.34 24.09 18.63
N ILE A 80 -10.56 23.83 19.93
CA ILE A 80 -9.48 23.59 20.88
C ILE A 80 -9.31 22.08 20.98
N ALA A 81 -8.09 21.60 20.71
CA ALA A 81 -7.78 20.18 20.74
C ALA A 81 -6.47 19.94 21.49
N GLU A 82 -6.34 18.75 22.08
CA GLU A 82 -5.07 18.26 22.59
C GLU A 82 -4.09 18.01 21.45
N PHE A 83 -2.80 18.19 21.71
CA PHE A 83 -1.75 17.90 20.74
C PHE A 83 -0.53 17.24 21.39
N MET A 84 0.16 16.44 20.58
CA MET A 84 1.48 15.91 20.88
C MET A 84 2.54 16.93 20.40
N PRO A 85 3.33 17.55 21.31
CA PRO A 85 4.37 18.50 20.93
C PRO A 85 5.54 17.78 20.25
N ASN A 86 6.07 18.39 19.19
CA ASN A 86 7.31 17.95 18.53
C ASN A 86 7.30 16.46 18.11
N ALA A 87 6.14 15.93 17.76
CA ALA A 87 6.00 14.54 17.34
C ALA A 87 6.50 14.34 15.91
N SER A 88 7.11 13.20 15.65
CA SER A 88 7.56 12.76 14.33
C SER A 88 6.80 11.51 13.92
N LEU A 89 6.36 11.49 12.67
CA LEU A 89 5.69 10.38 12.01
C LEU A 89 6.64 9.81 10.96
N ALA A 90 6.99 8.53 11.07
CA ALA A 90 7.75 7.84 10.03
C ALA A 90 6.78 7.05 9.15
N VAL A 91 6.88 7.25 7.83
CA VAL A 91 6.10 6.49 6.85
C VAL A 91 7.04 5.82 5.87
N GLU A 92 6.76 4.55 5.56
CA GLU A 92 7.52 3.73 4.62
C GLU A 92 6.60 3.23 3.52
N TYR A 93 7.03 3.39 2.28
CA TYR A 93 6.22 3.01 1.12
C TYR A 93 7.06 2.64 -0.09
N TYR A 94 6.42 1.91 -1.00
CA TYR A 94 6.97 1.45 -2.25
C TYR A 94 6.28 2.12 -3.42
N ASP A 95 7.05 2.38 -4.47
CA ASP A 95 6.55 2.79 -5.77
C ASP A 95 6.90 1.70 -6.80
N PHE A 96 5.85 1.11 -7.36
CA PHE A 96 5.94 0.03 -8.34
C PHE A 96 5.91 0.50 -9.79
N GLY A 97 5.69 1.80 -10.06
CA GLY A 97 5.55 2.28 -11.43
C GLY A 97 4.72 3.55 -11.63
N THR A 98 4.65 4.46 -10.66
CA THR A 98 3.94 5.74 -10.85
C THR A 98 4.54 6.58 -11.98
N GLY A 99 5.83 6.37 -12.29
CA GLY A 99 6.63 7.15 -13.24
C GLY A 99 7.34 8.34 -12.61
N LEU A 100 7.15 8.59 -11.30
CA LEU A 100 7.85 9.64 -10.57
C LEU A 100 9.31 9.26 -10.30
N SER A 101 10.21 10.23 -10.43
CA SER A 101 11.58 10.08 -9.94
C SER A 101 11.65 10.24 -8.41
N PRO A 102 12.73 9.77 -7.75
CA PRO A 102 12.95 10.06 -6.34
C PRO A 102 12.90 11.56 -6.00
N GLU A 103 13.38 12.42 -6.90
CA GLU A 103 13.32 13.88 -6.76
C GLU A 103 11.90 14.42 -6.85
N ASP A 104 11.06 13.84 -7.70
CA ASP A 104 9.64 14.22 -7.78
C ASP A 104 8.89 13.84 -6.50
N HIS A 105 9.15 12.64 -5.96
CA HIS A 105 8.64 12.23 -4.64
C HIS A 105 9.09 13.21 -3.56
N ALA A 106 10.39 13.52 -3.49
CA ALA A 106 10.91 14.48 -2.52
C ALA A 106 10.28 15.87 -2.68
N ARG A 107 10.02 16.32 -3.92
CA ARG A 107 9.34 17.59 -4.21
C ARG A 107 7.89 17.58 -3.72
N MET A 108 7.16 16.47 -3.86
CA MET A 108 5.80 16.34 -3.32
C MET A 108 5.81 16.39 -1.79
N TRP A 109 6.74 15.71 -1.13
CA TRP A 109 6.90 15.76 0.34
C TRP A 109 7.29 17.14 0.86
N LYS A 110 7.93 17.98 0.04
CA LYS A 110 8.22 19.39 0.38
C LYS A 110 6.99 20.30 0.46
N LYS A 111 5.79 19.84 0.04
CA LYS A 111 4.54 20.58 0.28
C LYS A 111 4.18 20.66 1.77
N GLN A 112 4.66 19.70 2.57
CA GLN A 112 4.75 19.84 4.03
C GLN A 112 3.42 20.07 4.76
N HIS A 113 2.34 19.50 4.22
CA HIS A 113 1.00 19.65 4.79
C HIS A 113 0.13 18.40 4.62
N ILE A 114 -0.37 17.84 5.72
CA ILE A 114 -1.38 16.75 5.71
C ILE A 114 -2.68 17.31 6.29
N GLY A 115 -3.76 17.29 5.52
CA GLY A 115 -5.02 17.90 5.97
C GLY A 115 -4.85 19.41 6.18
N GLU A 116 -5.01 19.88 7.41
CA GLU A 116 -4.77 21.26 7.88
C GLU A 116 -3.48 21.38 8.73
N MET A 117 -2.68 20.31 8.83
CA MET A 117 -1.49 20.25 9.66
C MET A 117 -0.21 20.42 8.85
N ALA A 118 0.57 21.44 9.21
CA ALA A 118 1.92 21.65 8.70
C ALA A 118 2.94 20.74 9.40
N PHE A 119 3.89 20.21 8.64
CA PHE A 119 5.03 19.44 9.15
C PHE A 119 6.34 19.88 8.49
N GLN A 120 7.45 19.40 9.02
CA GLN A 120 8.78 19.54 8.42
C GLN A 120 9.30 18.16 8.07
N VAL A 121 9.81 17.99 6.85
CA VAL A 121 10.53 16.76 6.47
C VAL A 121 11.87 16.78 7.19
N ARG A 122 12.05 15.87 8.15
CA ARG A 122 13.32 15.68 8.88
C ARG A 122 14.26 14.76 8.13
N ASP A 123 13.72 13.72 7.52
CA ASP A 123 14.46 12.74 6.76
C ASP A 123 13.62 12.29 5.56
N PHE A 124 14.31 12.05 4.44
CA PHE A 124 13.76 11.49 3.22
C PHE A 124 14.81 10.56 2.65
N ALA A 125 14.60 9.26 2.81
CA ALA A 125 15.47 8.22 2.30
C ALA A 125 14.82 7.52 1.11
N HIS A 126 15.63 7.14 0.14
CA HIS A 126 15.24 6.38 -1.04
C HIS A 126 16.24 5.24 -1.25
N GLU A 127 15.73 4.08 -1.60
CA GLU A 127 16.53 2.96 -2.07
C GLU A 127 15.80 2.19 -3.17
N THR A 128 16.53 1.56 -4.07
CA THR A 128 15.96 0.66 -5.07
C THR A 128 16.15 -0.78 -4.60
N ARG A 129 15.04 -1.51 -4.44
CA ARG A 129 15.04 -2.94 -4.11
C ARG A 129 14.76 -3.78 -5.35
N THR A 130 15.26 -5.01 -5.35
CA THR A 130 15.00 -5.96 -6.45
C THR A 130 14.09 -7.07 -5.96
N LEU A 131 12.97 -7.27 -6.66
CA LEU A 131 12.01 -8.35 -6.42
C LEU A 131 12.24 -9.50 -7.42
N ASN A 132 12.22 -10.71 -6.89
CA ASN A 132 12.31 -11.95 -7.67
C ASN A 132 10.90 -12.45 -7.99
N VAL A 133 10.30 -11.84 -9.02
CA VAL A 133 8.94 -12.14 -9.47
C VAL A 133 8.91 -12.78 -10.85
N THR A 134 7.90 -13.61 -11.06
CA THR A 134 7.54 -14.21 -12.35
C THR A 134 7.17 -13.13 -13.37
N ASN A 135 7.23 -13.44 -14.66
CA ASN A 135 6.81 -12.54 -15.73
C ASN A 135 5.28 -12.30 -15.66
N ILE A 136 4.88 -11.11 -15.19
CA ILE A 136 3.48 -10.79 -14.89
C ILE A 136 2.64 -10.64 -16.15
N SER A 137 3.19 -9.99 -17.18
CA SER A 137 2.50 -9.83 -18.47
C SER A 137 2.21 -11.19 -19.12
N GLU A 138 3.17 -12.12 -19.05
CA GLU A 138 2.98 -13.48 -19.56
C GLU A 138 1.94 -14.26 -18.75
N LEU A 139 1.98 -14.17 -17.42
CA LEU A 139 0.97 -14.77 -16.56
C LEU A 139 -0.43 -14.25 -16.90
N TYR A 140 -0.58 -12.94 -17.03
CA TYR A 140 -1.84 -12.29 -17.37
C TYR A 140 -2.38 -12.78 -18.72
N GLU A 141 -1.53 -12.83 -19.75
CA GLU A 141 -1.90 -13.34 -21.07
C GLU A 141 -2.32 -14.82 -21.05
N ILE A 142 -1.65 -15.66 -20.25
CA ILE A 142 -2.06 -17.06 -20.05
C ILE A 142 -3.45 -17.12 -19.40
N MET A 143 -3.69 -16.33 -18.35
CA MET A 143 -4.98 -16.29 -17.66
C MET A 143 -6.12 -15.80 -18.54
N LYS A 144 -5.87 -14.79 -19.39
CA LYS A 144 -6.83 -14.24 -20.35
C LYS A 144 -7.21 -15.27 -21.41
N LYS A 145 -6.23 -16.02 -21.94
CA LYS A 145 -6.45 -17.06 -22.97
C LYS A 145 -7.26 -18.27 -22.49
N GLN A 146 -7.33 -18.52 -21.19
CA GLN A 146 -8.12 -19.63 -20.65
C GLN A 146 -9.64 -19.48 -20.88
N GLY A 147 -10.12 -18.31 -21.35
CA GLY A 147 -11.43 -18.16 -21.98
C GLY A 147 -12.65 -18.40 -21.09
N GLN A 148 -12.45 -18.61 -19.79
CA GLN A 148 -13.53 -18.81 -18.82
C GLN A 148 -14.05 -17.47 -18.30
N ALA A 149 -15.33 -17.45 -17.92
CA ALA A 149 -15.99 -16.36 -17.20
C ALA A 149 -15.16 -15.85 -15.99
N THR A 150 -14.48 -16.78 -15.34
CA THR A 150 -13.56 -16.55 -14.23
C THR A 150 -12.40 -17.54 -14.35
N SER A 151 -11.16 -17.07 -14.54
CA SER A 151 -9.96 -17.92 -14.50
C SER A 151 -9.28 -17.83 -13.14
N LEU A 152 -8.75 -18.95 -12.66
CA LEU A 152 -8.00 -19.06 -11.40
C LEU A 152 -6.64 -19.63 -11.72
N SER A 153 -5.59 -18.93 -11.29
CA SER A 153 -4.21 -19.35 -11.39
C SER A 153 -3.52 -19.22 -10.04
N SER A 154 -2.37 -19.86 -9.92
CA SER A 154 -1.59 -19.82 -8.69
C SER A 154 -0.09 -19.79 -8.96
N ILE A 155 0.58 -18.87 -8.30
CA ILE A 155 2.00 -18.58 -8.42
C ILE A 155 2.68 -19.10 -7.16
N GLU A 156 3.73 -19.90 -7.32
CA GLU A 156 4.59 -20.26 -6.19
C GLU A 156 5.73 -19.26 -6.10
N LEU A 157 5.85 -18.58 -4.96
CA LEU A 157 6.97 -17.69 -4.70
C LEU A 157 8.10 -18.46 -4.00
N ALA A 158 9.35 -18.06 -4.28
CA ALA A 158 10.48 -18.57 -3.53
C ALA A 158 10.37 -18.21 -2.05
N THR A 159 10.87 -19.07 -1.16
CA THR A 159 10.95 -18.75 0.27
C THR A 159 11.72 -17.45 0.48
N MET A 160 11.09 -16.49 1.15
CA MET A 160 11.64 -15.16 1.38
C MET A 160 11.17 -14.60 2.74
N PRO A 161 11.84 -13.57 3.29
CA PRO A 161 11.39 -12.88 4.49
C PRO A 161 9.97 -12.33 4.34
N GLU A 162 9.24 -12.23 5.45
CA GLU A 162 7.83 -11.85 5.45
C GLU A 162 7.59 -10.48 4.80
N ASP A 163 8.39 -9.48 5.13
CA ASP A 163 8.27 -8.12 4.57
C ASP A 163 8.43 -8.15 3.05
N LEU A 164 9.42 -8.90 2.56
CA LEU A 164 9.66 -9.04 1.13
C LEU A 164 8.52 -9.79 0.43
N PHE A 165 7.91 -10.76 1.11
CA PHE A 165 6.73 -11.44 0.62
C PHE A 165 5.54 -10.48 0.48
N ARG A 166 5.23 -9.67 1.51
CA ARG A 166 4.11 -8.71 1.47
C ARG A 166 4.28 -7.72 0.33
N VAL A 167 5.48 -7.14 0.20
CA VAL A 167 5.83 -6.24 -0.91
C VAL A 167 5.69 -6.92 -2.26
N THR A 168 6.11 -8.19 -2.36
CA THR A 168 5.98 -8.97 -3.60
C THR A 168 4.52 -9.19 -3.97
N VAL A 169 3.66 -9.58 -3.03
CA VAL A 169 2.22 -9.74 -3.26
C VAL A 169 1.56 -8.43 -3.67
N ALA A 170 1.91 -7.32 -3.00
CA ALA A 170 1.42 -5.99 -3.36
C ALA A 170 1.82 -5.57 -4.78
N TYR A 171 3.07 -5.85 -5.17
CA TYR A 171 3.54 -5.62 -6.54
C TYR A 171 2.73 -6.44 -7.55
N LEU A 172 2.52 -7.73 -7.31
CA LEU A 172 1.70 -8.60 -8.19
C LEU A 172 0.29 -8.03 -8.37
N LYS A 173 -0.35 -7.65 -7.26
CA LYS A 173 -1.70 -7.08 -7.22
C LYS A 173 -1.77 -5.77 -8.03
N SER A 174 -0.81 -4.89 -7.87
CA SER A 174 -0.76 -3.61 -8.60
C SER A 174 -0.64 -3.83 -10.11
N GLN A 175 0.33 -4.63 -10.55
CA GLN A 175 0.63 -4.85 -11.97
C GLN A 175 -0.45 -5.65 -12.71
N LEU A 176 -1.04 -6.66 -12.07
CA LEU A 176 -2.12 -7.42 -12.68
C LEU A 176 -3.40 -6.59 -12.80
N ARG A 177 -3.67 -5.70 -11.84
CA ARG A 177 -4.83 -4.77 -11.92
C ARG A 177 -4.69 -3.77 -13.05
N GLU A 178 -3.49 -3.24 -13.27
CA GLU A 178 -3.22 -2.39 -14.45
C GLU A 178 -3.55 -3.14 -15.74
N SER A 179 -2.96 -4.33 -15.92
CA SER A 179 -3.15 -5.13 -17.14
C SER A 179 -4.64 -5.49 -17.35
N ALA A 180 -5.35 -5.83 -16.26
CA ALA A 180 -6.78 -6.14 -16.31
C ALA A 180 -7.64 -4.92 -16.64
N GLY A 181 -7.28 -3.75 -16.11
CA GLY A 181 -7.97 -2.48 -16.36
C GLY A 181 -7.95 -2.08 -17.84
N GLU A 182 -6.84 -2.32 -18.54
CA GLU A 182 -6.73 -2.09 -19.99
C GLU A 182 -7.73 -2.93 -20.81
N ASP A 183 -8.11 -4.10 -20.29
CA ASP A 183 -9.06 -5.02 -20.92
C ASP A 183 -10.48 -4.96 -20.31
N ALA A 184 -10.74 -4.02 -19.40
CA ALA A 184 -11.99 -3.94 -18.62
C ALA A 184 -12.34 -5.25 -17.87
N LEU A 185 -11.31 -5.91 -17.33
CA LEU A 185 -11.42 -7.08 -16.47
C LEU A 185 -11.06 -6.73 -15.03
N GLU A 186 -11.46 -7.60 -14.11
CA GLU A 186 -11.18 -7.48 -12.68
C GLU A 186 -10.19 -8.56 -12.24
N VAL A 187 -9.21 -8.16 -11.43
CA VAL A 187 -8.25 -9.08 -10.80
C VAL A 187 -8.33 -9.03 -9.28
N GLU A 188 -8.41 -10.23 -8.71
CA GLU A 188 -8.29 -10.46 -7.28
C GLU A 188 -7.02 -11.29 -7.00
N VAL A 189 -6.21 -10.85 -6.04
CA VAL A 189 -4.94 -11.50 -5.66
C VAL A 189 -4.98 -11.81 -4.17
N TYR A 190 -4.73 -13.06 -3.82
CA TYR A 190 -4.79 -13.57 -2.45
C TYR A 190 -3.53 -14.38 -2.13
N ALA A 191 -2.85 -14.08 -1.03
CA ALA A 191 -1.79 -14.95 -0.54
C ALA A 191 -2.40 -16.12 0.26
N ALA A 192 -1.93 -17.34 0.02
CA ALA A 192 -2.51 -18.55 0.60
C ALA A 192 -2.45 -18.58 2.14
N ARG A 193 -1.45 -17.92 2.72
CA ARG A 193 -1.28 -17.81 4.18
C ARG A 193 -2.27 -16.86 4.86
N ASP A 194 -2.83 -15.91 4.11
CA ASP A 194 -3.79 -14.92 4.62
C ASP A 194 -5.25 -15.40 4.44
N LEU A 195 -5.44 -16.53 3.76
CA LEU A 195 -6.74 -17.18 3.59
C LEU A 195 -7.08 -18.08 4.77
N SER A 196 -8.36 -18.14 5.13
CA SER A 196 -8.85 -19.18 6.04
C SER A 196 -8.69 -20.57 5.40
N ALA A 197 -8.62 -21.61 6.25
CA ALA A 197 -8.47 -22.98 5.78
C ALA A 197 -9.57 -23.42 4.79
N SER A 198 -10.80 -22.90 4.96
CA SER A 198 -11.93 -23.18 4.07
C SER A 198 -11.76 -22.53 2.70
N GLU A 199 -11.34 -21.27 2.65
CA GLU A 199 -11.12 -20.52 1.42
C GLU A 199 -9.97 -21.12 0.63
N ARG A 200 -8.85 -21.37 1.31
CA ARG A 200 -7.68 -22.03 0.73
C ARG A 200 -8.06 -23.39 0.14
N SER A 201 -8.74 -24.25 0.91
CA SER A 201 -9.19 -25.55 0.43
C SER A 201 -10.12 -25.45 -0.79
N SER A 202 -10.98 -24.43 -0.84
CA SER A 202 -11.89 -24.21 -1.97
C SER A 202 -11.14 -23.82 -3.24
N LEU A 203 -10.10 -22.98 -3.13
CA LEU A 203 -9.22 -22.63 -4.26
C LEU A 203 -8.35 -23.81 -4.71
N GLU A 204 -7.77 -24.53 -3.76
CA GLU A 204 -6.94 -25.72 -4.02
C GLU A 204 -7.70 -26.82 -4.76
N LYS A 205 -8.96 -27.08 -4.39
CA LYS A 205 -9.83 -28.05 -5.09
C LYS A 205 -10.01 -27.72 -6.56
N ARG A 206 -10.15 -26.43 -6.90
CA ARG A 206 -10.29 -25.96 -8.29
C ARG A 206 -8.99 -26.07 -9.07
N LEU A 207 -7.86 -25.84 -8.39
CA LEU A 207 -6.52 -25.92 -8.98
C LEU A 207 -5.93 -27.33 -8.96
N THR A 208 -6.58 -28.28 -8.28
CA THR A 208 -6.13 -29.66 -8.09
C THR A 208 -4.70 -29.77 -7.56
N ARG A 209 -4.29 -28.83 -6.69
CA ARG A 209 -2.96 -28.80 -6.06
C ARG A 209 -3.01 -28.21 -4.66
N GLU A 210 -2.11 -28.66 -3.80
CA GLU A 210 -1.90 -28.08 -2.47
C GLU A 210 -1.05 -26.81 -2.56
N SER A 211 -1.28 -25.87 -1.65
CA SER A 211 -0.51 -24.63 -1.53
C SER A 211 0.41 -24.63 -0.32
N THR A 212 1.47 -23.83 -0.42
CA THR A 212 2.36 -23.53 0.69
C THR A 212 2.08 -22.12 1.23
N GLY A 213 2.79 -21.72 2.29
CA GLY A 213 2.74 -20.34 2.79
C GLY A 213 3.24 -19.29 1.78
N SER A 214 3.93 -19.70 0.71
CA SER A 214 4.47 -18.81 -0.33
C SER A 214 3.60 -18.77 -1.59
N THR A 215 2.47 -19.50 -1.63
CA THR A 215 1.58 -19.52 -2.79
C THR A 215 0.72 -18.25 -2.85
N VAL A 216 0.58 -17.68 -4.04
CA VAL A 216 -0.34 -16.57 -4.35
C VAL A 216 -1.37 -17.04 -5.36
N TYR A 217 -2.65 -16.85 -5.06
CA TYR A 217 -3.76 -17.11 -5.96
C TYR A 217 -4.12 -15.83 -6.72
N VAL A 218 -4.39 -15.97 -8.01
CA VAL A 218 -4.85 -14.87 -8.87
C VAL A 218 -6.14 -15.31 -9.55
N ILE A 219 -7.18 -14.52 -9.37
CA ILE A 219 -8.48 -14.70 -10.03
C ILE A 219 -8.67 -13.55 -11.00
N LEU A 220 -8.96 -13.87 -12.26
CA LEU A 220 -9.33 -12.91 -13.30
C LEU A 220 -10.79 -13.15 -13.68
N SER A 221 -11.60 -12.10 -13.68
CA SER A 221 -13.03 -12.20 -13.94
C SER A 221 -13.58 -10.99 -14.69
N LYS A 222 -14.80 -11.12 -15.23
CA LYS A 222 -15.58 -9.96 -15.68
C LYS A 222 -16.19 -9.23 -14.48
N PRO A 223 -16.42 -7.90 -14.53
CA PRO A 223 -17.01 -7.15 -13.43
C PRO A 223 -18.33 -7.73 -12.89
N SER A 224 -19.17 -8.32 -13.75
CA SER A 224 -20.44 -8.94 -13.35
C SER A 224 -20.32 -10.31 -12.68
N GLN A 225 -19.09 -10.83 -12.55
CA GLN A 225 -18.78 -12.21 -12.10
C GLN A 225 -17.71 -12.21 -10.99
N LEU A 226 -17.54 -11.06 -10.32
CA LEU A 226 -16.65 -10.89 -9.18
C LEU A 226 -16.91 -11.96 -8.13
N MET A 227 -15.84 -12.64 -7.72
CA MET A 227 -15.90 -13.72 -6.74
C MET A 227 -15.10 -13.28 -5.52
N LYS A 228 -15.66 -12.32 -4.77
CA LYS A 228 -15.01 -11.82 -3.56
C LYS A 228 -14.90 -12.94 -2.53
N ILE A 229 -13.67 -13.21 -2.11
CA ILE A 229 -13.35 -14.09 -1.00
C ILE A 229 -13.22 -13.20 0.24
N GLU A 230 -13.92 -13.55 1.32
CA GLU A 230 -13.95 -12.77 2.56
C GLU A 230 -12.70 -13.07 3.41
N THR A 231 -11.58 -12.43 3.07
CA THR A 231 -10.37 -12.52 3.89
C THR A 231 -10.58 -11.88 5.26
N ARG A 232 -10.05 -12.52 6.31
CA ARG A 232 -10.09 -12.02 7.71
C ARG A 232 -9.12 -10.89 7.96
#